data_AF-A0A2K8XDU1-F1
#
_entry.id   AF-A0A2K8XDU1-F1
#
_cell.length_a   1.000
_cell.length_b   1.000
_cell.length_c   1.000
_cell.angle_alpha   90.00
_cell.angle_beta   90.00
_cell.angle_gamma   90.00
#
_symmetry.space_group_name_H-M   'P 1'
#
loop_
_entity.id
_entity.type
_entity.pdbx_description
1 polymer ?
#
loop_
_entity_poly.entity_id
_entity_poly.type
_entity_poly.pdbx_seq_one_letter_code
_entity_poly.pdbx_strand_id
1 'polypeptide(L)' 'MIKETLHLSYKIAQLEAVTLSQECNDCSLMRNYITREYYELRSKSEAIESLLKSNFIQQQAKNIAEIKQSISILGLYILV' A
#
# COMPACT_ATOMS: atom_id res chain seq x y z
N MET A 1 -2.46 33.13 8.54
CA MET A 1 -2.09 32.94 7.12
C MET A 1 -0.57 32.93 6.88
N ILE A 2 0.15 34.05 6.70
CA ILE A 2 1.60 34.00 6.30
C ILE A 2 2.48 33.19 7.28
N LYS A 3 2.24 33.34 8.60
CA LYS A 3 2.99 32.63 9.65
C LYS A 3 2.73 31.12 9.67
N GLU A 4 1.52 30.70 9.32
CA GLU A 4 1.14 29.28 9.23
C GLU A 4 1.72 28.64 7.97
N THR A 5 1.73 29.38 6.86
CA THR A 5 2.37 28.93 5.62
C THR A 5 3.87 28.74 5.81
N LEU A 6 4.56 29.68 6.47
CA LEU A 6 5.99 29.58 6.77
C LEU A 6 6.30 28.38 7.70
N HIS A 7 5.43 28.15 8.69
CA HIS A 7 5.54 27.01 9.59
C HIS A 7 5.32 25.67 8.86
N LEU A 8 4.39 25.61 7.92
CA LEU A 8 4.17 24.45 7.06
C LEU A 8 5.39 24.18 6.16
N SER A 9 5.92 25.20 5.50
CA SER A 9 7.10 25.08 4.63
C SER A 9 8.32 24.54 5.37
N TYR A 10 8.56 25.01 6.60
CA TYR A 10 9.67 24.52 7.43
C TYR A 10 9.50 23.05 7.83
N LYS A 11 8.27 22.64 8.19
CA LYS A 11 7.95 21.25 8.50
C LYS A 11 8.14 20.33 7.29
N ILE A 12 7.74 20.78 6.10
CA ILE A 12 7.92 20.02 4.86
C ILE A 12 9.41 19.82 4.56
N ALA A 13 10.22 20.88 4.62
CA ALA A 13 11.66 20.80 4.39
C ALA A 13 12.36 19.89 5.41
N GLN A 14 11.92 19.89 6.68
CA GLN A 14 12.44 18.96 7.68
C GLN A 14 12.08 17.50 7.37
N LEU A 15 10.84 17.23 6.93
CA LEU A 15 10.41 15.88 6.55
C LEU A 15 11.15 15.38 5.31
N GLU A 16 11.39 16.24 4.32
CA GLU A 16 12.21 15.91 3.15
C GLU A 16 13.66 15.60 3.54
N ALA A 17 14.27 16.41 4.41
CA ALA A 17 15.64 16.19 4.88
C ALA A 17 15.79 14.88 5.68
N VAL A 18 14.81 14.53 6.52
CA VAL A 18 14.78 13.24 7.24
C VAL A 18 14.63 12.08 6.24
N THR A 19 13.74 12.22 5.26
CA THR A 19 13.52 11.18 4.24
C THR A 19 14.77 10.96 3.37
N LEU A 20 15.50 12.03 3.04
CA LEU A 20 16.71 11.97 2.20
C LEU A 20 17.97 11.54 2.97
N SER A 21 18.03 11.73 4.28
CA SER A 21 19.23 11.44 5.10
C SER A 21 19.24 10.08 5.77
N GLN A 22 18.15 9.31 5.67
CA GLN A 22 17.97 8.10 6.44
C GLN A 22 17.93 6.87 5.53
N GLU A 23 19.05 6.14 5.45
CA GLU A 23 19.00 4.69 5.29
C GLU A 23 18.33 4.11 6.55
N CYS A 24 17.01 4.24 6.58
CA CYS A 24 16.18 3.89 7.72
C CYS A 24 16.03 2.35 7.74
N ASN A 25 16.85 1.67 8.54
CA ASN A 25 16.73 0.22 8.77
C ASN A 25 15.30 -0.17 9.20
N ASP A 26 14.64 0.66 10.00
CA ASP A 26 13.24 0.45 10.40
C ASP A 26 12.27 0.59 9.22
N CYS A 27 12.58 1.45 8.25
CA CYS A 27 11.79 1.63 7.04
C CYS A 27 12.04 0.47 6.05
N SER A 28 13.26 -0.08 6.02
CA SER A 28 13.58 -1.31 5.28
C SER A 28 12.84 -2.53 5.88
N LEU A 29 12.84 -2.66 7.22
CA LEU A 29 12.08 -3.69 7.92
C LEU A 29 10.57 -3.54 7.71
N MET A 30 10.04 -2.31 7.82
CA MET A 30 8.63 -2.02 7.56
C MET A 30 8.27 -2.28 6.09
N ARG A 31 9.12 -1.88 5.14
CA ARG A 31 8.95 -2.16 3.70
C ARG A 31 8.94 -3.67 3.45
N ASN A 32 9.86 -4.43 4.04
CA ASN A 32 9.90 -5.89 3.91
C ASN A 32 8.65 -6.56 4.50
N TYR A 33 8.19 -6.10 5.67
CA TYR A 33 6.95 -6.57 6.29
C TYR A 33 5.75 -6.30 5.38
N ILE A 34 5.54 -5.04 4.96
CA ILE A 34 4.44 -4.64 4.06
C ILE A 34 4.48 -5.41 2.75
N THR A 35 5.67 -5.63 2.20
CA THR A 35 5.88 -6.42 0.97
C THR A 35 5.41 -7.86 1.15
N ARG A 36 5.78 -8.50 2.26
CA ARG A 36 5.34 -9.88 2.56
C ARG A 36 3.83 -9.97 2.71
N GLU A 37 3.23 -9.08 3.50
CA GLU A 37 1.78 -9.05 3.72
C GLU A 37 1.02 -8.79 2.40
N TYR A 38 1.54 -7.94 1.52
CA TYR A 38 0.99 -7.72 0.18
C TYR A 38 0.97 -9.00 -0.66
N TYR A 39 2.09 -9.74 -0.73
CA TYR A 39 2.14 -10.97 -1.52
C TYR A 39 1.19 -12.04 -0.96
N GLU A 40 1.07 -12.13 0.36
CA GLU A 40 0.12 -13.05 0.99
C GLU A 40 -1.34 -12.70 0.63
N LEU A 41 -1.71 -11.42 0.74
CA LEU A 41 -3.05 -10.94 0.40
C LEU A 41 -3.37 -11.12 -1.09
N ARG A 42 -2.40 -10.85 -1.97
CA ARG A 42 -2.53 -11.08 -3.41
C ARG A 42 -2.77 -12.55 -3.72
N SER A 43 -1.96 -13.45 -3.16
CA SER A 43 -2.12 -14.90 -3.35
C SER A 43 -3.48 -15.40 -2.87
N LYS A 44 -3.94 -14.96 -1.70
CA LYS A 44 -5.29 -15.28 -1.19
C LYS A 44 -6.39 -14.75 -2.12
N SER A 45 -6.26 -13.53 -2.63
CA SER A 45 -7.23 -12.96 -3.57
C SER A 45 -7.29 -13.76 -4.89
N GLU A 46 -6.15 -14.18 -5.42
CA GLU A 46 -6.07 -15.01 -6.63
C GLU A 46 -6.71 -16.40 -6.42
N ALA A 47 -6.50 -17.01 -5.24
CA ALA A 47 -7.12 -18.28 -4.87
C ALA A 47 -8.65 -18.17 -4.74
N ILE A 48 -9.16 -17.11 -4.10
CA ILE A 48 -10.60 -16.87 -3.98
C ILE A 48 -11.22 -16.67 -5.37
N GLU A 49 -10.56 -15.93 -6.27
CA GLU A 49 -11.03 -15.76 -7.64
C GLU A 49 -11.10 -17.10 -8.40
N SER A 50 -10.09 -17.97 -8.23
CA SER A 50 -10.09 -19.31 -8.82
C SER A 50 -11.27 -20.15 -8.32
N LEU A 51 -11.54 -20.11 -7.00
CA LEU A 51 -12.66 -20.82 -6.38
C LEU A 51 -14.03 -20.30 -6.84
N LEU A 52 -14.17 -19.00 -7.12
CA LEU A 52 -15.43 -18.45 -7.61
C LEU A 52 -15.65 -18.75 -9.09
N LYS A 53 -14.58 -18.80 -9.88
CA LYS A 53 -14.65 -19.29 -11.26
C LYS A 53 -15.07 -20.76 -11.31
N SER A 54 -14.65 -21.57 -10.33
CA SER A 54 -15.04 -22.99 -10.26
C SER A 54 -16.44 -23.22 -9.67
N ASN A 55 -16.90 -22.40 -8.71
CA ASN A 55 -18.19 -22.58 -8.04
C ASN A 55 -19.37 -21.75 -8.59
N PHE A 56 -19.19 -20.97 -9.67
CA PHE A 56 -20.26 -20.20 -10.34
C PHE A 56 -21.09 -19.28 -9.41
N ILE A 57 -20.50 -18.81 -8.30
CA ILE A 57 -21.19 -17.92 -7.35
C ILE A 57 -21.02 -16.46 -7.81
N GLN A 58 -21.96 -15.97 -8.64
CA GLN A 58 -21.92 -14.62 -9.19
C GLN A 58 -22.15 -13.50 -8.16
N GLN A 59 -22.69 -13.80 -6.97
CA GLN A 59 -23.07 -12.78 -5.98
C GLN A 59 -21.90 -12.14 -5.21
N GLN A 60 -20.69 -12.71 -5.24
CA GLN A 60 -19.52 -12.15 -4.52
C GLN A 60 -18.58 -11.31 -5.40
N ALA A 61 -18.88 -11.15 -6.70
CA ALA A 61 -17.99 -10.49 -7.66
C ALA A 61 -17.67 -9.02 -7.32
N LYS A 62 -18.62 -8.29 -6.71
CA LYS A 62 -18.44 -6.88 -6.35
C LYS A 62 -17.41 -6.68 -5.23
N ASN A 63 -17.43 -7.55 -4.21
CA ASN A 63 -16.49 -7.49 -3.09
C ASN A 63 -15.05 -7.81 -3.54
N ILE A 64 -14.88 -8.63 -4.56
CA ILE A 64 -13.55 -8.98 -5.10
C ILE A 64 -12.96 -7.89 -5.98
N ALA A 65 -13.80 -7.18 -6.74
CA ALA A 65 -13.33 -6.03 -7.50
C ALA A 65 -12.73 -4.96 -6.58
N GLU A 66 -13.38 -4.69 -5.44
CA GLU A 66 -12.88 -3.77 -4.41
C GLU A 66 -11.58 -4.27 -3.76
N ILE A 67 -11.50 -5.55 -3.38
CA ILE A 67 -10.26 -6.16 -2.84
C ILE A 67 -9.10 -6.05 -3.85
N LYS A 68 -9.35 -6.35 -5.13
CA LYS A 68 -8.34 -6.22 -6.19
C LYS A 68 -7.85 -4.78 -6.36
N GLN A 69 -8.76 -3.82 -6.30
CA GLN A 69 -8.40 -2.41 -6.40
C GLN A 69 -7.51 -1.98 -5.22
N SER A 70 -7.86 -2.36 -3.99
CA SER A 70 -7.05 -2.08 -2.81
C SER A 70 -5.66 -2.72 -2.88
N ILE A 71 -5.56 -3.99 -3.30
CA ILE A 71 -4.28 -4.67 -3.51
C ILE A 71 -3.46 -3.95 -4.59
N SER A 72 -4.08 -3.56 -5.71
CA SER A 72 -3.37 -2.88 -6.81
C SER A 72 -2.78 -1.54 -6.38
N ILE A 73 -3.52 -0.76 -5.59
CA ILE A 73 -3.03 0.51 -5.03
C ILE A 73 -1.85 0.26 -4.09
N LEU A 74 -1.95 -0.72 -3.18
CA LEU A 74 -0.85 -1.08 -2.29
C LEU A 74 0.41 -1.52 -3.05
N GLY A 75 0.26 -2.25 -4.15
CA GLY A 75 1.37 -2.66 -5.01
C GLY A 75 2.16 -1.49 -5.59
N LEU A 76 1.49 -0.37 -5.90
CA LEU A 76 2.17 0.85 -6.40
C LEU A 76 3.09 1.49 -5.36
N TYR A 77 2.77 1.36 -4.07
CA TYR A 77 3.61 1.89 -2.98
C TYR A 77 4.81 0.99 -2.65
N ILE A 78 4.74 -0.28 -3.02
CA ILE A 78 5.78 -1.28 -2.76
C ILE A 78 6.80 -1.35 -3.91
N LEU A 79 6.35 -1.14 -5.15
CA LEU A 79 7.19 -1.24 -6.36
C LEU A 79 7.93 0.07 -6.72
N VAL A 80 7.82 1.12 -5.89
CA VAL A 80 8.56 2.40 -5.97
C VAL A 80 9.72 2.40 -4.98
#